data_AF-A0A1V5P0R6-F1
#
_entry.id   AF-A0A1V5P0R6-F1
#
_cell.length_a   1.000
_cell.length_b   1.000
_cell.length_c   1.000
_cell.angle_alpha   90.00
_cell.angle_beta   90.00
_cell.angle_gamma   90.00
#
_symmetry.space_group_name_H-M   'P 1'
#
loop_
_entity.id
_entity.type
_entity.pdbx_description
1 polymer ?
#
loop_
_entity_poly.entity_id
_entity_poly.type
_entity_poly.pdbx_seq_one_letter_code
_entity_poly.pdbx_strand_id
1 'polypeptide(L)'
;MILSIILTLLPIIFIVVLMTWKKAAADVSGTAGWILTVLIALFFFNTSLEVGMRASLAGIIASFPVSLMVLTSILQITFMEATGAIKRIVVFVKTLAPADKAVQIMLINVGAGTLLVSIGATPVSILPPIMLALGYSTFVAVALPALGFDALCTFALLGAPLVAFADLTGASLIESAQVFARFLPILSTLVCFGMLWIVGRFKLMKEGFVPCLIAGVTNGGMAVVMAYMPFLKNGVVLTGVAAGFMTILAMLLYLKLLGRPIIDRSILSAEDLAVEKNMRLVTALSPWLILIGGKRY
;
A
#
# COMPACT_ATOMS: atom_id res chain seq x y z
N MET A 1 -8.97 -9.03 -33.33
CA MET A 1 -8.31 -8.14 -32.35
C MET A 1 -9.26 -7.71 -31.23
N ILE A 2 -10.35 -6.98 -31.52
CA ILE A 2 -11.28 -6.48 -30.48
C ILE A 2 -11.90 -7.63 -29.65
N LEU A 3 -12.39 -8.69 -30.31
CA LEU A 3 -12.97 -9.86 -29.63
C LEU A 3 -11.95 -10.54 -28.71
N SER A 4 -10.70 -10.67 -29.14
CA SER A 4 -9.60 -11.22 -28.35
C SER A 4 -9.34 -10.38 -27.10
N ILE A 5 -9.32 -9.05 -27.22
CA ILE A 5 -9.14 -8.14 -26.08
C ILE A 5 -10.29 -8.29 -25.08
N ILE A 6 -11.54 -8.31 -25.56
CA ILE A 6 -12.72 -8.48 -24.70
C ILE A 6 -12.63 -9.79 -23.93
N LEU A 7 -12.31 -10.89 -24.60
CA LEU A 7 -12.22 -12.21 -23.97
C LEU A 7 -11.04 -12.33 -23.00
N THR A 8 -9.92 -11.66 -23.25
CA THR A 8 -8.81 -11.60 -22.29
C THR A 8 -9.17 -10.79 -21.04
N LEU A 9 -9.96 -9.72 -21.18
CA LEU A 9 -10.38 -8.89 -20.05
C LEU A 9 -11.59 -9.45 -19.29
N LEU A 10 -12.37 -10.34 -19.92
CA LEU A 10 -13.61 -10.88 -19.36
C LEU A 10 -13.43 -11.52 -17.97
N PRO A 11 -12.42 -12.38 -17.71
CA PRO A 11 -12.21 -12.93 -16.38
C PRO A 11 -11.95 -11.86 -15.31
N ILE A 12 -11.20 -10.81 -15.66
CA ILE A 12 -10.88 -9.71 -14.74
C ILE A 12 -12.15 -8.93 -14.38
N ILE A 13 -12.92 -8.54 -15.40
CA ILE A 13 -14.20 -7.83 -15.21
C ILE A 13 -15.15 -8.70 -14.39
N PHE A 14 -15.21 -10.00 -14.67
CA PHE A 14 -16.05 -10.95 -13.95
C PHE A 14 -15.70 -11.02 -12.46
N ILE A 15 -14.42 -11.13 -12.11
CA ILE A 15 -13.96 -11.10 -10.71
C ILE A 15 -14.37 -9.78 -10.05
N VAL A 16 -14.11 -8.64 -10.70
CA VAL A 16 -14.46 -7.32 -10.16
C VAL A 16 -15.96 -7.21 -9.90
N VAL A 17 -16.81 -7.67 -10.81
CA VAL A 17 -18.28 -7.64 -10.65
C VAL A 17 -18.73 -8.54 -9.50
N LEU A 18 -18.14 -9.74 -9.35
CA LEU A 18 -18.46 -10.64 -8.25
C LEU A 18 -18.10 -10.02 -6.88
N MET A 19 -16.93 -9.40 -6.78
CA MET A 19 -16.46 -8.81 -5.52
C MET A 19 -17.17 -7.50 -5.18
N THR A 20 -17.42 -6.64 -6.15
CA THR A 20 -18.00 -5.30 -5.91
C THR A 20 -19.52 -5.32 -5.78
N TRP A 21 -20.20 -6.03 -6.69
CA TRP A 21 -21.67 -6.06 -6.71
C TRP A 21 -22.20 -7.18 -5.83
N LYS A 22 -21.78 -8.43 -6.10
CA LYS A 22 -22.30 -9.58 -5.34
C LYS A 22 -21.67 -9.72 -3.96
N LYS A 23 -20.61 -8.96 -3.66
CA LYS A 23 -19.85 -9.03 -2.40
C LYS A 23 -19.41 -10.47 -2.09
N ALA A 24 -19.12 -11.24 -3.14
CA ALA A 24 -18.64 -12.60 -3.01
C ALA A 24 -17.23 -12.59 -2.41
N ALA A 25 -16.92 -13.61 -1.63
CA ALA A 25 -15.60 -13.75 -1.03
C ALA A 25 -14.51 -13.89 -2.13
N ALA A 26 -13.29 -13.47 -1.80
CA ALA A 26 -12.19 -13.36 -2.77
C ALA A 26 -11.74 -14.73 -3.30
N ASP A 27 -11.81 -15.77 -2.47
CA ASP A 27 -11.56 -17.17 -2.81
C ASP A 27 -12.57 -17.69 -3.85
N VAL A 28 -13.86 -17.44 -3.64
CA VAL A 28 -14.92 -17.84 -4.57
C VAL A 28 -14.79 -17.09 -5.90
N SER A 29 -14.58 -15.77 -5.82
CA SER A 29 -14.45 -14.92 -7.01
C SER A 29 -13.20 -15.29 -7.82
N GLY A 30 -12.07 -15.52 -7.16
CA GLY A 30 -10.82 -15.95 -7.78
C GLY A 30 -10.92 -17.32 -8.44
N THR A 31 -11.55 -18.29 -7.76
CA THR A 31 -11.76 -19.64 -8.32
C THR A 31 -12.65 -19.58 -9.56
N ALA A 32 -13.75 -18.82 -9.51
CA ALA A 32 -14.66 -18.67 -10.64
C ALA A 32 -13.99 -17.95 -11.83
N GLY A 33 -13.18 -16.91 -11.56
CA GLY A 33 -12.41 -16.22 -12.59
C GLY A 33 -11.31 -17.09 -13.22
N TRP A 34 -10.63 -17.92 -12.42
CA TRP A 34 -9.65 -18.89 -12.90
C TRP A 34 -10.29 -19.93 -13.83
N ILE A 35 -11.42 -20.53 -13.41
CA ILE A 35 -12.18 -21.46 -14.25
C ILE A 35 -12.56 -20.80 -15.58
N LEU A 36 -13.09 -19.57 -15.52
CA LEU A 36 -13.46 -18.82 -16.72
C LEU A 36 -12.25 -18.56 -17.63
N THR A 37 -11.09 -18.25 -17.05
CA THR A 37 -9.84 -18.03 -17.80
C THR A 37 -9.41 -19.30 -18.53
N VAL A 38 -9.43 -20.45 -17.86
CA VAL A 38 -9.07 -21.75 -18.46
C VAL A 38 -10.05 -22.11 -19.58
N LEU A 39 -11.36 -21.92 -19.38
CA LEU A 39 -12.36 -22.19 -20.41
C LEU A 39 -12.14 -21.33 -21.66
N ILE A 40 -11.89 -20.03 -21.50
CA ILE A 40 -11.62 -19.13 -22.62
C ILE A 40 -10.32 -19.54 -23.33
N ALA A 41 -9.26 -19.87 -22.59
CA ALA A 41 -7.99 -20.32 -23.16
C ALA A 41 -8.15 -21.60 -24.01
N LEU A 42 -8.90 -22.58 -23.51
CA LEU A 42 -9.15 -23.85 -24.20
C LEU A 42 -10.01 -23.67 -25.45
N PHE A 43 -11.17 -23.04 -25.32
CA PHE A 43 -12.18 -23.03 -26.38
C PHE A 43 -12.00 -21.92 -27.41
N PHE A 44 -11.41 -20.78 -27.02
CA PHE A 44 -11.29 -19.62 -27.92
C PHE A 44 -9.87 -19.43 -28.44
N PHE A 45 -8.86 -19.59 -27.58
CA PHE A 45 -7.46 -19.42 -27.97
C PHE A 45 -6.81 -20.73 -28.45
N ASN A 46 -7.53 -21.87 -28.40
CA ASN A 46 -7.03 -23.20 -28.76
C ASN A 46 -5.75 -23.58 -28.01
N THR A 47 -5.59 -23.09 -26.78
CA THR A 47 -4.46 -23.43 -25.91
C THR A 47 -4.62 -24.86 -25.42
N SER A 48 -3.54 -25.63 -25.37
CA SER A 48 -3.60 -27.00 -24.84
C SER A 48 -3.92 -27.01 -23.35
N LEU A 49 -4.65 -28.03 -22.89
CA LEU A 49 -4.95 -28.21 -21.47
C LEU A 49 -3.69 -28.33 -20.62
N GLU A 50 -2.63 -28.94 -21.17
CA GLU A 50 -1.34 -29.04 -20.52
C GLU A 50 -0.74 -27.66 -20.22
N VAL A 51 -0.78 -26.72 -21.17
CA VAL A 51 -0.28 -25.35 -20.96
C VAL A 51 -1.14 -24.64 -19.90
N GLY A 52 -2.47 -24.79 -19.95
CA GLY A 52 -3.37 -24.22 -18.95
C GLY A 52 -3.10 -24.72 -17.53
N MET A 53 -2.86 -26.02 -17.36
CA MET A 53 -2.55 -26.63 -16.06
C MET A 53 -1.15 -26.25 -15.57
N ARG A 54 -0.14 -26.24 -16.44
CA ARG A 54 1.22 -25.80 -16.10
C ARG A 54 1.25 -24.33 -15.68
N ALA A 55 0.55 -23.46 -16.40
CA ALA A 55 0.42 -22.05 -16.05
C ALA A 55 -0.31 -21.87 -14.70
N SER A 56 -1.35 -22.67 -14.44
CA SER A 56 -2.07 -22.65 -13.16
C SER A 56 -1.15 -23.07 -12.00
N LEU A 57 -0.37 -24.13 -12.17
CA LEU A 57 0.60 -24.58 -11.16
C LEU A 57 1.71 -23.54 -10.93
N ALA A 58 2.23 -22.95 -12.00
CA ALA A 58 3.19 -21.85 -11.91
C ALA A 58 2.61 -20.65 -11.14
N GLY A 59 1.33 -20.31 -11.36
CA GLY A 59 0.64 -19.26 -10.60
C GLY A 59 0.48 -19.59 -9.12
N ILE A 60 0.19 -20.84 -8.76
CA ILE A 60 0.12 -21.29 -7.35
C ILE A 60 1.50 -21.13 -6.68
N ILE A 61 2.57 -21.56 -7.35
CA ILE A 61 3.93 -21.44 -6.82
C ILE A 61 4.32 -19.96 -6.69
N ALA A 62 4.03 -19.14 -7.70
CA ALA A 62 4.36 -17.70 -7.71
C ALA A 62 3.58 -16.89 -6.67
N SER A 63 2.35 -17.31 -6.32
CA SER A 63 1.54 -16.65 -5.28
C SER A 63 1.86 -17.11 -3.86
N PHE A 64 2.56 -18.23 -3.69
CA PHE A 64 2.92 -18.77 -2.38
C PHE A 64 3.66 -17.78 -1.46
N PRO A 65 4.66 -17.00 -1.93
CA PRO A 65 5.30 -15.98 -1.11
C PRO A 65 4.32 -14.92 -0.57
N VAL A 66 3.30 -14.55 -1.37
CA VAL A 66 2.28 -13.59 -0.95
C VAL A 66 1.39 -14.19 0.14
N SER A 67 0.95 -15.45 -0.02
CA SER A 67 0.17 -16.16 0.99
C SER A 67 0.92 -16.30 2.32
N LEU A 68 2.20 -16.67 2.27
CA LEU A 68 3.06 -16.80 3.45
C LEU A 68 3.28 -15.43 4.13
N MET A 69 3.45 -14.37 3.35
CA MET A 69 3.58 -13.01 3.85
C MET A 69 2.32 -12.57 4.61
N VAL A 70 1.12 -12.86 4.10
CA VAL A 70 -0.14 -12.54 4.80
C VAL A 70 -0.24 -13.34 6.11
N LEU A 71 0.02 -14.64 6.08
CA LEU A 71 -0.03 -15.50 7.27
C LEU A 71 0.93 -15.00 8.37
N THR A 72 2.18 -14.73 8.02
CA THR A 72 3.19 -14.25 8.95
C THR A 72 2.91 -12.82 9.44
N SER A 73 2.32 -11.96 8.60
CA SER A 73 1.89 -10.61 9.00
C SER A 73 0.76 -10.66 10.03
N ILE A 74 -0.21 -11.57 9.87
CA ILE A 74 -1.28 -11.77 10.86
C ILE A 74 -0.68 -12.23 12.19
N LEU A 75 0.18 -13.26 12.17
CA LEU A 75 0.87 -13.74 13.37
C LEU A 75 1.63 -12.61 14.07
N GLN A 76 2.35 -11.79 13.31
CA GLN A 76 3.11 -10.68 13.84
C GLN A 76 2.20 -9.63 14.50
N ILE A 77 1.09 -9.25 13.86
CA ILE A 77 0.15 -8.28 14.42
C ILE A 77 -0.52 -8.82 15.68
N THR A 78 -0.94 -10.07 15.70
CA THR A 78 -1.51 -10.71 16.90
C THR A 78 -0.50 -10.74 18.05
N PHE A 79 0.78 -11.02 17.76
CA PHE A 79 1.85 -10.96 18.76
C PHE A 79 2.08 -9.53 19.28
N MET A 80 2.11 -8.53 18.40
CA MET A 80 2.26 -7.12 18.77
C MET A 80 1.06 -6.60 19.57
N GLU A 81 -0.13 -7.11 19.31
CA GLU A 81 -1.33 -6.80 20.07
C GLU A 81 -1.27 -7.42 21.47
N ALA A 82 -0.93 -8.71 21.57
CA ALA A 82 -0.80 -9.43 22.85
C ALA A 82 0.28 -8.82 23.78
N THR A 83 1.38 -8.33 23.21
CA THR A 83 2.46 -7.68 23.97
C THR A 83 2.20 -6.20 24.30
N GLY A 84 1.14 -5.60 23.76
CA GLY A 84 0.84 -4.18 23.93
C GLY A 84 1.66 -3.23 23.05
N ALA A 85 2.48 -3.75 22.13
CA ALA A 85 3.26 -2.95 21.19
C ALA A 85 2.36 -2.10 20.27
N ILE A 86 1.22 -2.63 19.82
CA ILE A 86 0.24 -1.86 19.02
C ILE A 86 -0.26 -0.64 19.81
N LYS A 87 -0.60 -0.81 21.10
CA LYS A 87 -1.01 0.31 21.96
C LYS A 87 0.07 1.37 22.06
N ARG A 88 1.34 0.96 22.19
CA ARG A 88 2.47 1.90 22.23
C ARG A 88 2.63 2.67 20.93
N ILE A 89 2.45 2.02 19.78
CA ILE A 89 2.48 2.64 18.45
C ILE A 89 1.32 3.63 18.30
N VAL A 90 0.11 3.26 18.74
CA VAL A 90 -1.05 4.16 18.74
C VAL A 90 -0.77 5.43 19.55
N VAL A 91 -0.21 5.29 20.76
CA VAL A 91 0.18 6.44 21.59
C VAL A 91 1.14 7.37 20.84
N PHE A 92 2.14 6.81 20.15
CA PHE A 92 3.05 7.61 19.33
C PHE A 92 2.32 8.30 18.18
N VAL A 93 1.46 7.59 17.46
CA VAL A 93 0.73 8.15 16.32
C VAL A 93 -0.24 9.26 16.74
N LYS A 94 -0.85 9.17 17.93
CA LYS A 94 -1.67 10.25 18.53
C LYS A 94 -0.89 11.55 18.68
N THR A 95 0.40 11.47 19.00
CA THR A 95 1.25 12.67 19.12
C THR A 95 1.61 13.31 17.78
N LEU A 96 1.40 12.60 16.68
CA LEU A 96 1.91 12.95 15.36
C LEU A 96 0.89 13.78 14.57
N ALA A 97 1.29 15.00 14.18
CA ALA A 97 0.46 15.96 13.45
C ALA A 97 -0.96 16.19 14.05
N PRO A 98 -1.12 16.34 15.37
CA PRO A 98 -2.45 16.28 15.98
C PRO A 98 -3.34 17.47 15.64
N ALA A 99 -2.74 18.61 15.28
CA ALA A 99 -3.45 19.79 14.83
C ALA A 99 -3.95 19.69 13.37
N ASP A 100 -3.52 18.67 12.61
CA ASP A 100 -3.86 18.54 11.19
C ASP A 100 -4.16 17.09 10.80
N LYS A 101 -5.46 16.77 10.81
CA LYS A 101 -5.97 15.45 10.44
C LYS A 101 -5.60 15.05 9.01
N ALA A 102 -5.53 15.99 8.07
CA ALA A 102 -5.18 15.68 6.69
C ALA A 102 -3.72 15.25 6.58
N VAL A 103 -2.80 15.99 7.22
CA VAL A 103 -1.38 15.62 7.27
C VAL A 103 -1.18 14.28 7.99
N GLN A 104 -1.89 14.04 9.09
CA GLN A 104 -1.83 12.77 9.81
C GLN A 104 -2.26 11.58 8.91
N ILE A 105 -3.33 11.74 8.13
CA ILE A 105 -3.76 10.72 7.16
C ILE A 105 -2.67 10.46 6.11
N MET A 106 -2.05 11.51 5.57
CA MET A 106 -0.99 11.37 4.55
C MET A 106 0.26 10.69 5.11
N LEU A 107 0.69 11.06 6.32
CA LEU A 107 1.84 10.46 6.99
C LEU A 107 1.67 8.96 7.22
N ILE A 108 0.49 8.56 7.71
CA ILE A 108 0.22 7.17 8.08
C ILE A 108 -0.06 6.31 6.83
N ASN A 109 -1.00 6.72 5.99
CA ASN A 109 -1.53 5.85 4.95
C ASN A 109 -0.73 5.94 3.64
N VAL A 110 -0.23 7.13 3.28
CA VAL A 110 0.59 7.30 2.07
C VAL A 110 2.05 7.05 2.39
N GLY A 111 2.60 7.82 3.32
CA GLY A 111 4.02 7.76 3.67
C GLY A 111 4.42 6.41 4.25
N ALA A 112 3.94 6.11 5.46
CA ALA A 112 4.27 4.86 6.14
C ALA A 112 3.66 3.64 5.42
N GLY A 113 2.42 3.75 4.91
CA GLY A 113 1.79 2.67 4.14
C GLY A 113 2.60 2.25 2.91
N THR A 114 3.04 3.21 2.07
CA THR A 114 3.88 2.92 0.91
C THR A 114 5.23 2.33 1.32
N LEU A 115 5.85 2.86 2.38
CA LEU A 115 7.12 2.33 2.88
C LEU A 115 6.97 0.87 3.33
N LEU A 116 5.96 0.58 4.15
CA LEU A 116 5.67 -0.75 4.68
C LEU A 116 5.42 -1.77 3.57
N VAL A 117 4.55 -1.45 2.60
CA VAL A 117 4.25 -2.40 1.51
C VAL A 117 5.46 -2.68 0.62
N SER A 118 6.33 -1.68 0.44
CA SER A 118 7.52 -1.80 -0.40
C SER A 118 8.56 -2.75 0.20
N ILE A 119 8.62 -2.83 1.53
CA ILE A 119 9.48 -3.77 2.25
C ILE A 119 8.82 -5.13 2.50
N GLY A 120 7.54 -5.30 2.16
CA GLY A 120 6.81 -6.57 2.33
C GLY A 120 5.95 -6.68 3.58
N ALA A 121 5.74 -5.58 4.30
CA ALA A 121 4.76 -5.50 5.36
C ALA A 121 3.41 -5.01 4.79
N THR A 122 2.32 -5.73 5.06
CA THR A 122 1.02 -5.38 4.46
C THR A 122 0.29 -4.30 5.26
N PRO A 123 0.12 -3.06 4.74
CA PRO A 123 -0.49 -1.97 5.49
C PRO A 123 -1.94 -2.26 5.88
N VAL A 124 -2.68 -3.00 5.05
CA VAL A 124 -4.08 -3.36 5.32
C VAL A 124 -4.24 -4.32 6.50
N SER A 125 -3.19 -4.99 6.95
CA SER A 125 -3.21 -5.81 8.16
C SER A 125 -2.75 -5.03 9.39
N ILE A 126 -1.90 -4.02 9.19
CA ILE A 126 -1.17 -3.32 10.25
C ILE A 126 -1.90 -2.05 10.73
N LEU A 127 -2.34 -1.23 9.78
CA LEU A 127 -2.86 0.10 10.06
C LEU A 127 -4.32 0.13 10.57
N PRO A 128 -5.23 -0.81 10.23
CA PRO A 128 -6.61 -0.72 10.71
C PRO A 128 -6.77 -0.73 12.24
N PRO A 129 -6.11 -1.60 13.02
CA PRO A 129 -6.16 -1.53 14.48
C PRO A 129 -5.69 -0.18 15.03
N ILE A 130 -4.66 0.41 14.39
CA ILE A 130 -4.13 1.72 14.76
C ILE A 130 -5.16 2.81 14.47
N MET A 131 -5.74 2.81 13.26
CA MET A 131 -6.76 3.77 12.84
C MET A 131 -8.01 3.70 13.72
N LEU A 132 -8.46 2.50 14.08
CA LEU A 132 -9.57 2.31 15.03
C LEU A 132 -9.26 2.95 16.39
N ALA A 133 -8.06 2.73 16.92
CA ALA A 133 -7.65 3.26 18.21
C ALA A 133 -7.43 4.80 18.21
N LEU A 134 -7.26 5.41 17.02
CA LEU A 134 -7.28 6.87 16.83
C LEU A 134 -8.71 7.44 16.74
N GLY A 135 -9.75 6.60 16.82
CA GLY A 135 -11.15 7.01 16.80
C GLY A 135 -11.77 7.10 15.40
N TYR A 136 -11.14 6.52 14.38
CA TYR A 136 -11.77 6.39 13.06
C TYR A 136 -12.81 5.27 13.07
N SER A 137 -13.83 5.39 12.21
CA SER A 137 -14.84 4.33 12.05
C SER A 137 -14.23 3.08 11.43
N THR A 138 -14.85 1.92 11.65
CA THR A 138 -14.38 0.62 11.12
C THR A 138 -14.20 0.64 9.61
N PHE A 139 -15.13 1.26 8.88
CA PHE A 139 -15.01 1.41 7.44
C PHE A 139 -13.77 2.22 7.03
N VAL A 140 -13.56 3.37 7.67
CA VAL A 140 -12.45 4.28 7.36
C VAL A 140 -11.11 3.65 7.74
N ALA A 141 -11.07 2.94 8.88
CA ALA A 141 -9.88 2.25 9.36
C ALA A 141 -9.39 1.15 8.40
N VAL A 142 -10.29 0.53 7.63
CA VAL A 142 -9.93 -0.44 6.59
C VAL A 142 -9.67 0.24 5.25
N ALA A 143 -10.51 1.20 4.86
CA ALA A 143 -10.46 1.82 3.54
C ALA A 143 -9.20 2.68 3.33
N LEU A 144 -8.76 3.45 4.32
CA LEU A 144 -7.61 4.34 4.19
C LEU A 144 -6.30 3.58 3.97
N PRO A 145 -5.97 2.56 4.80
CA PRO A 145 -4.80 1.73 4.55
C PRO A 145 -4.84 0.98 3.22
N ALA A 146 -6.03 0.58 2.76
CA ALA A 146 -6.19 -0.09 1.48
C ALA A 146 -5.91 0.83 0.29
N LEU A 147 -6.31 2.11 0.39
CA LEU A 147 -6.10 3.08 -0.68
C LEU A 147 -4.71 3.72 -0.65
N GLY A 148 -4.18 4.02 0.54
CA GLY A 148 -3.05 4.94 0.72
C GLY A 148 -1.76 4.56 -0.03
N PHE A 149 -1.49 3.28 -0.23
CA PHE A 149 -0.32 2.80 -0.98
C PHE A 149 -0.65 2.35 -2.42
N ASP A 150 -1.92 2.28 -2.80
CA ASP A 150 -2.38 1.57 -4.00
C ASP A 150 -1.82 2.18 -5.29
N ALA A 151 -1.66 3.50 -5.32
CA ALA A 151 -1.06 4.19 -6.45
C ALA A 151 0.37 3.70 -6.77
N LEU A 152 1.13 3.25 -5.77
CA LEU A 152 2.49 2.74 -5.94
C LEU A 152 2.57 1.21 -5.86
N CYS A 153 1.44 0.51 -5.99
CA CYS A 153 1.42 -0.95 -5.96
C CYS A 153 2.33 -1.59 -7.01
N THR A 154 2.51 -0.95 -8.19
CA THR A 154 3.48 -1.36 -9.21
C THR A 154 4.92 -1.49 -8.68
N PHE A 155 5.28 -0.69 -7.67
CA PHE A 155 6.59 -0.66 -7.03
C PHE A 155 6.61 -1.28 -5.63
N ALA A 156 5.50 -1.93 -5.22
CA ALA A 156 5.43 -2.66 -3.96
C ALA A 156 6.25 -3.96 -4.02
N LEU A 157 6.57 -4.52 -2.85
CA LEU A 157 7.34 -5.78 -2.74
C LEU A 157 8.63 -5.75 -3.57
N LEU A 158 9.39 -4.65 -3.48
CA LEU A 158 10.58 -4.43 -4.29
C LEU A 158 10.30 -4.50 -5.81
N GLY A 159 9.17 -3.93 -6.25
CA GLY A 159 8.78 -3.89 -7.66
C GLY A 159 8.37 -5.25 -8.25
N ALA A 160 7.90 -6.20 -7.44
CA ALA A 160 7.49 -7.51 -7.93
C ALA A 160 6.50 -7.46 -9.12
N PRO A 161 5.45 -6.60 -9.12
CA PRO A 161 4.56 -6.49 -10.28
C PRO A 161 5.26 -5.92 -11.53
N LEU A 162 6.17 -4.98 -11.34
CA LEU A 162 6.98 -4.41 -12.42
C LEU A 162 7.91 -5.46 -13.03
N VAL A 163 8.58 -6.27 -12.20
CA VAL A 163 9.45 -7.36 -12.65
C VAL A 163 8.64 -8.40 -13.42
N ALA A 164 7.51 -8.84 -12.88
CA ALA A 164 6.62 -9.78 -13.57
C ALA A 164 6.15 -9.23 -14.92
N PHE A 165 5.84 -7.94 -15.01
CA PHE A 165 5.48 -7.29 -16.28
C PHE A 165 6.64 -7.27 -17.29
N ALA A 166 7.85 -6.93 -16.84
CA ALA A 166 9.04 -6.92 -17.68
C ALA A 166 9.35 -8.33 -18.22
N ASP A 167 9.26 -9.35 -17.38
CA ASP A 167 9.48 -10.76 -17.76
C ASP A 167 8.44 -11.25 -18.78
N LEU A 168 7.17 -10.87 -18.62
CA LEU A 168 6.09 -11.25 -19.54
C LEU A 168 6.19 -10.57 -20.90
N THR A 169 6.69 -9.33 -20.94
CA THR A 169 6.74 -8.53 -22.19
C THR A 169 8.10 -8.60 -22.90
N GLY A 170 9.15 -9.03 -22.20
CA GLY A 170 10.53 -8.95 -22.67
C GLY A 170 11.09 -7.53 -22.71
N ALA A 171 10.36 -6.54 -22.21
CA ALA A 171 10.81 -5.15 -22.13
C ALA A 171 11.80 -4.96 -20.98
N SER A 172 12.68 -3.96 -21.07
CA SER A 172 13.59 -3.69 -19.96
C SER A 172 12.82 -3.21 -18.72
N LEU A 173 13.32 -3.55 -17.54
CA LEU A 173 12.73 -3.14 -16.26
C LEU A 173 12.63 -1.61 -16.14
N ILE A 174 13.66 -0.92 -16.63
CA ILE A 174 13.76 0.54 -16.58
C ILE A 174 12.75 1.19 -17.55
N GLU A 175 12.63 0.69 -18.78
CA GLU A 175 11.63 1.23 -19.73
C GLU A 175 10.21 1.01 -19.23
N SER A 176 9.91 -0.18 -18.69
CA SER A 176 8.62 -0.48 -18.07
C SER A 176 8.33 0.50 -16.93
N ALA A 177 9.31 0.75 -16.07
CA ALA A 177 9.18 1.68 -14.97
C ALA A 177 8.91 3.11 -15.44
N GLN A 178 9.61 3.55 -16.50
CA GLN A 178 9.44 4.87 -17.09
C GLN A 178 8.02 5.09 -17.63
N VAL A 179 7.42 4.05 -18.22
CA VAL A 179 6.03 4.11 -18.69
C VAL A 179 5.08 4.26 -17.50
N PHE A 180 5.16 3.38 -16.50
CA PHE A 180 4.26 3.42 -15.35
C PHE A 180 4.42 4.69 -14.53
N ALA A 181 5.66 5.14 -14.31
CA ALA A 181 5.98 6.30 -13.47
C ALA A 181 5.28 7.58 -13.92
N ARG A 182 5.02 7.76 -15.22
CA ARG A 182 4.33 8.96 -15.76
C ARG A 182 2.91 9.12 -15.23
N PHE A 183 2.22 8.01 -14.94
CA PHE A 183 0.84 8.04 -14.46
C PHE A 183 0.76 8.27 -12.94
N LEU A 184 1.85 7.98 -12.22
CA LEU A 184 1.83 7.93 -10.76
C LEU A 184 1.62 9.27 -10.04
N PRO A 185 2.18 10.41 -10.49
CA PRO A 185 1.90 11.70 -9.85
C PRO A 185 0.40 12.02 -9.82
N ILE A 186 -0.29 11.74 -10.92
CA ILE A 186 -1.73 12.00 -11.05
C ILE A 186 -2.51 11.01 -10.19
N LEU A 187 -2.27 9.70 -10.35
CA LEU A 187 -2.99 8.66 -9.63
C LEU A 187 -2.78 8.76 -8.11
N SER A 188 -1.53 8.99 -7.66
CA SER A 188 -1.22 9.18 -6.23
C SER A 188 -1.96 10.36 -5.64
N THR A 189 -2.04 11.47 -6.38
CA THR A 189 -2.78 12.66 -5.94
C THR A 189 -4.28 12.40 -5.86
N LEU A 190 -4.87 11.72 -6.85
CA LEU A 190 -6.28 11.35 -6.85
C LEU A 190 -6.62 10.41 -5.68
N VAL A 191 -5.76 9.44 -5.40
CA VAL A 191 -5.90 8.53 -4.25
C VAL A 191 -5.85 9.31 -2.92
N CYS A 192 -4.92 10.26 -2.78
CA CYS A 192 -4.84 11.12 -1.60
C CYS A 192 -6.15 11.91 -1.39
N PHE A 193 -6.71 12.47 -2.46
CA PHE A 193 -8.00 13.17 -2.41
C PHE A 193 -9.15 12.23 -2.07
N GLY A 194 -9.17 11.02 -2.63
CA GLY A 194 -10.14 9.98 -2.33
C GLY A 194 -10.16 9.62 -0.84
N MET A 195 -8.98 9.51 -0.21
CA MET A 195 -8.90 9.26 1.24
C MET A 195 -9.50 10.41 2.06
N LEU A 196 -9.18 11.67 1.73
CA LEU A 196 -9.78 12.81 2.44
C LEU A 196 -11.30 12.86 2.27
N TRP A 197 -11.78 12.51 1.08
CA TRP A 197 -13.21 12.41 0.80
C TRP A 197 -13.89 11.32 1.63
N ILE A 198 -13.25 10.17 1.81
CA ILE A 198 -13.78 9.07 2.64
C ILE A 198 -13.90 9.49 4.11
N VAL A 199 -12.93 10.25 4.64
CA VAL A 199 -12.93 10.66 6.05
C VAL A 199 -13.90 11.81 6.33
N GLY A 200 -13.87 12.85 5.51
CA GLY A 200 -14.58 14.10 5.81
C GLY A 200 -15.22 14.77 4.60
N ARG A 201 -15.42 14.02 3.51
CA ARG A 201 -16.03 14.47 2.25
C ARG A 201 -15.37 15.76 1.74
N PHE A 202 -16.17 16.63 1.12
CA PHE A 202 -15.69 17.88 0.54
C PHE A 202 -15.10 18.87 1.55
N LYS A 203 -15.52 18.82 2.83
CA LYS A 203 -14.99 19.73 3.86
C LYS A 203 -13.51 19.45 4.08
N LEU A 204 -13.18 18.19 4.38
CA LEU A 204 -11.79 17.81 4.65
C LEU A 204 -10.92 17.86 3.38
N MET A 205 -11.48 17.61 2.19
CA MET A 205 -10.76 17.83 0.93
C MET A 205 -10.31 19.27 0.74
N LYS A 206 -11.14 20.26 1.11
CA LYS A 206 -10.80 21.68 1.00
C LYS A 206 -9.76 22.07 2.05
N GLU A 207 -9.96 21.65 3.30
CA GLU A 207 -9.03 21.92 4.40
C GLU A 207 -7.65 21.27 4.17
N GLY A 208 -7.64 20.04 3.66
CA GLY A 208 -6.45 19.25 3.38
C GLY A 208 -5.93 19.34 1.95
N PHE A 209 -6.39 20.31 1.14
CA PHE A 209 -6.06 20.38 -0.29
C PHE A 209 -4.55 20.45 -0.53
N VAL A 210 -3.88 21.35 0.18
CA VAL A 210 -2.43 21.58 0.04
C VAL A 210 -1.61 20.36 0.49
N PRO A 211 -1.77 19.81 1.71
CA PRO A 211 -0.99 18.65 2.11
C PRO A 211 -1.27 17.41 1.25
N CYS A 212 -2.52 17.25 0.76
CA CYS A 212 -2.88 16.19 -0.17
C CYS A 212 -2.13 16.29 -1.50
N LEU A 213 -2.10 17.49 -2.09
CA LEU A 213 -1.38 17.73 -3.34
C LEU A 213 0.12 17.50 -3.17
N ILE A 214 0.71 18.02 -2.08
CA ILE A 214 2.14 17.83 -1.80
C ILE A 214 2.44 16.34 -1.61
N ALA A 215 1.63 15.61 -0.82
CA ALA A 215 1.84 14.19 -0.59
C ALA A 215 1.74 13.38 -1.91
N GLY A 216 0.67 13.58 -2.68
CA GLY A 216 0.46 12.86 -3.94
C GLY A 216 1.53 13.12 -4.99
N VAL A 217 1.89 14.39 -5.19
CA VAL A 217 2.94 14.80 -6.13
C VAL A 217 4.32 14.33 -5.66
N THR A 218 4.61 14.36 -4.36
CA THR A 218 5.88 13.84 -3.83
C THR A 218 5.96 12.33 -4.02
N ASN A 219 4.90 11.60 -3.69
CA ASN A 219 4.85 10.15 -3.76
C ASN A 219 5.00 9.66 -5.21
N GLY A 220 4.16 10.14 -6.12
CA GLY A 220 4.23 9.76 -7.52
C GLY A 220 5.40 10.40 -8.28
N GLY A 221 5.78 11.63 -7.92
CA GLY A 221 6.93 12.32 -8.49
C GLY A 221 8.24 11.62 -8.16
N MET A 222 8.39 11.04 -6.97
CA MET A 222 9.57 10.23 -6.64
C MET A 222 9.70 9.02 -7.56
N ALA A 223 8.60 8.42 -8.00
CA ALA A 223 8.66 7.34 -8.99
C ALA A 223 9.19 7.79 -10.34
N VAL A 224 8.82 9.00 -10.78
CA VAL A 224 9.41 9.62 -11.99
C VAL A 224 10.90 9.86 -11.79
N VAL A 225 11.31 10.42 -10.65
CA VAL A 225 12.72 10.68 -10.33
C VAL A 225 13.53 9.38 -10.36
N MET A 226 13.03 8.31 -9.71
CA MET A 226 13.70 7.00 -9.69
C MET A 226 13.82 6.40 -11.09
N ALA A 227 12.80 6.53 -11.94
CA ALA A 227 12.78 5.91 -13.27
C ALA A 227 13.63 6.67 -14.32
N TYR A 228 13.77 7.99 -14.18
CA TYR A 228 14.44 8.84 -15.18
C TYR A 228 15.84 9.30 -14.80
N MET A 229 16.19 9.33 -13.51
CA MET A 229 17.50 9.82 -13.07
C MET A 229 18.60 8.75 -13.28
N PRO A 230 19.68 9.02 -14.04
CA PRO A 230 20.68 8.01 -14.40
C PRO A 230 21.38 7.32 -13.22
N PHE A 231 21.53 8.02 -12.09
CA PHE A 231 22.12 7.47 -10.86
C PHE A 231 21.14 6.58 -10.06
N LEU A 232 19.83 6.80 -10.17
CA LEU A 232 18.81 6.09 -9.39
C LEU A 232 18.10 5.00 -10.19
N LYS A 233 18.22 5.00 -11.53
CA LYS A 233 17.54 4.03 -12.42
C LYS A 233 17.87 2.57 -12.15
N ASN A 234 18.98 2.25 -11.49
CA ASN A 234 19.28 0.86 -11.12
C ASN A 234 18.52 0.43 -9.85
N GLY A 235 17.97 1.38 -9.10
CA GLY A 235 17.21 1.18 -7.87
C GLY A 235 15.70 1.28 -8.05
N VAL A 236 15.14 1.12 -9.25
CA VAL A 236 13.69 1.30 -9.48
C VAL A 236 12.84 0.40 -8.58
N VAL A 237 13.33 -0.79 -8.23
CA VAL A 237 12.68 -1.69 -7.27
C VAL A 237 12.48 -1.07 -5.88
N LEU A 238 13.30 -0.08 -5.50
CA LEU A 238 13.20 0.65 -4.22
C LEU A 238 12.31 1.89 -4.31
N THR A 239 11.64 2.12 -5.45
CA THR A 239 10.84 3.32 -5.69
C THR A 239 9.80 3.55 -4.60
N GLY A 240 9.06 2.52 -4.19
CA GLY A 240 8.05 2.69 -3.15
C GLY A 240 8.64 3.02 -1.77
N VAL A 241 9.83 2.50 -1.43
CA VAL A 241 10.53 2.88 -0.18
C VAL A 241 10.93 4.36 -0.22
N ALA A 242 11.54 4.79 -1.31
CA ALA A 242 11.96 6.18 -1.50
C ALA A 242 10.75 7.13 -1.50
N ALA A 243 9.68 6.78 -2.22
CA ALA A 243 8.46 7.57 -2.31
C ALA A 243 7.74 7.71 -0.98
N GLY A 244 7.60 6.63 -0.21
CA GLY A 244 7.02 6.67 1.13
C GLY A 244 7.84 7.55 2.08
N PHE A 245 9.17 7.38 2.08
CA PHE A 245 10.07 8.19 2.91
C PHE A 245 10.03 9.68 2.53
N MET A 246 10.09 10.01 1.24
CA MET A 246 10.02 11.38 0.77
C MET A 246 8.67 12.03 1.07
N THR A 247 7.57 11.28 0.96
CA THR A 247 6.25 11.74 1.37
C THR A 247 6.20 12.09 2.86
N ILE A 248 6.79 11.26 3.72
CA ILE A 248 6.91 11.56 5.16
C ILE A 248 7.69 12.86 5.35
N LEU A 249 8.88 12.97 4.75
CA LEU A 249 9.71 14.18 4.87
C LEU A 249 8.99 15.43 4.40
N ALA A 250 8.28 15.37 3.27
CA ALA A 250 7.52 16.50 2.74
C ALA A 250 6.41 16.96 3.70
N MET A 251 5.70 16.02 4.32
CA MET A 251 4.66 16.33 5.31
C MET A 251 5.25 16.91 6.60
N LEU A 252 6.39 16.40 7.08
CA LEU A 252 7.08 16.95 8.24
C LEU A 252 7.60 18.38 7.97
N LEU A 253 8.16 18.60 6.78
CA LEU A 253 8.62 19.92 6.35
C LEU A 253 7.44 20.90 6.23
N TYR A 254 6.31 20.46 5.66
CA TYR A 254 5.09 21.25 5.57
C TYR A 254 4.61 21.74 6.94
N LEU A 255 4.55 20.85 7.95
CA LEU A 255 4.19 21.25 9.31
C LEU A 255 5.21 22.22 9.91
N LYS A 256 6.50 21.97 9.71
CA LYS A 256 7.58 22.84 10.21
C LYS A 256 7.51 24.25 9.61
N LEU A 257 7.26 24.36 8.31
CA LEU A 257 7.13 25.64 7.61
C LEU A 257 5.90 26.44 8.06
N LEU A 258 4.83 25.75 8.44
CA LEU A 258 3.63 26.38 9.01
C LEU A 258 3.72 26.66 10.51
N GLY A 259 4.86 26.36 11.16
CA GLY A 259 5.03 26.51 12.60
C GLY A 259 4.11 25.61 13.43
N ARG A 260 3.56 24.56 12.84
CA ARG A 260 2.66 23.62 13.52
C ARG A 260 3.48 22.55 14.24
N PRO A 261 3.04 22.08 15.43
CA PRO A 261 3.75 21.04 16.16
C PRO A 261 3.71 19.73 15.36
N ILE A 262 4.89 19.18 15.07
CA ILE A 262 5.03 17.85 14.46
C ILE A 262 4.66 16.77 15.47
N ILE A 263 5.17 16.92 16.69
CA ILE A 263 4.91 16.05 17.83
C ILE A 263 4.34 16.92 18.94
N ASP A 264 3.14 16.60 19.41
CA ASP A 264 2.56 17.22 20.60
C ASP A 264 2.17 16.14 21.61
N ARG A 265 2.75 16.24 22.81
CA ARG A 265 2.50 15.30 23.91
C ARG A 265 1.38 15.76 24.84
N SER A 266 0.94 17.02 24.73
CA SER A 266 -0.11 17.58 25.61
C SER A 266 -1.46 16.89 25.47
N ILE A 267 -1.66 16.16 24.38
CA ILE A 267 -2.91 15.48 24.02
C ILE A 267 -3.00 14.08 24.64
N LEU A 268 -1.89 13.57 25.19
CA LEU A 268 -1.85 12.24 25.77
C LEU A 268 -2.61 12.19 27.10
N SER A 269 -3.46 11.17 27.25
CA SER A 269 -4.14 10.88 28.51
C SER A 269 -3.17 10.26 29.54
N ALA A 270 -3.59 10.20 30.81
CA ALA A 270 -2.82 9.53 31.86
C ALA A 270 -2.53 8.05 31.54
N GLU A 271 -3.48 7.37 30.87
CA GLU A 271 -3.31 5.99 30.40
C GLU A 271 -2.27 5.90 29.27
N ASP A 272 -2.31 6.85 28.32
CA ASP A 272 -1.34 6.89 27.22
C ASP A 272 0.10 7.11 27.74
N LEU A 273 0.27 7.95 28.76
CA LEU A 273 1.56 8.19 29.43
C LEU A 273 2.08 6.96 30.17
N ALA A 274 1.19 6.15 30.77
CA ALA A 274 1.57 4.90 31.40
C ALA A 274 2.07 3.87 30.38
N VAL A 275 1.37 3.76 29.24
CA VAL A 275 1.79 2.89 28.12
C VAL A 275 3.14 3.33 27.56
N GLU A 276 3.38 4.64 27.42
CA GLU A 276 4.65 5.18 26.97
C GLU A 276 5.82 4.84 27.91
N LYS A 277 5.60 4.88 29.23
CA LYS A 277 6.61 4.50 30.23
C LYS A 277 6.92 3.00 30.21
N ASN A 278 5.91 2.17 29.98
CA ASN A 278 6.05 0.71 30.03
C ASN A 278 6.84 0.14 28.84
N MET A 279 6.78 0.77 27.67
CA MET A 279 7.44 0.26 26.46
C MET A 279 8.10 1.35 25.63
N ARG A 280 9.38 1.18 25.31
CA ARG A 280 10.09 2.07 24.38
C ARG A 280 9.52 1.90 22.96
N LEU A 281 9.43 3.01 22.23
CA LEU A 281 8.91 3.00 20.85
C LEU A 281 9.73 2.08 19.93
N VAL A 282 11.06 2.07 20.09
CA VAL A 282 11.96 1.18 19.31
C VAL A 282 11.65 -0.29 19.58
N THR A 283 11.32 -0.66 20.82
CA THR A 283 10.90 -2.01 21.17
C THR A 283 9.57 -2.37 20.51
N ALA A 284 8.60 -1.44 20.54
CA ALA A 284 7.31 -1.64 19.88
C ALA A 284 7.44 -1.77 18.35
N LEU A 285 8.37 -1.04 17.73
CA LEU A 285 8.66 -1.10 16.29
C LEU A 285 9.64 -2.22 15.92
N SER A 286 10.24 -2.90 16.91
CA SER A 286 11.32 -3.87 16.67
C SER A 286 10.95 -4.99 15.70
N PRO A 287 9.72 -5.55 15.66
CA PRO A 287 9.38 -6.56 14.67
C PRO A 287 9.54 -6.05 13.23
N TRP A 288 9.13 -4.80 12.94
CA TRP A 288 9.31 -4.20 11.62
C TRP A 288 10.76 -3.77 11.36
N LEU A 289 11.46 -3.27 12.37
CA LEU A 289 12.87 -2.91 12.23
C LEU A 289 13.75 -4.14 11.95
N ILE A 290 13.44 -5.28 12.57
CA ILE A 290 14.10 -6.56 12.29
C ILE A 290 13.80 -7.01 10.87
N LEU A 291 12.58 -6.85 10.38
CA LEU A 291 12.25 -7.14 8.97
C LEU A 291 13.01 -6.24 7.99
N ILE A 292 13.21 -4.97 8.33
CA ILE A 292 14.00 -4.04 7.52
C ILE A 292 15.49 -4.41 7.55
N GLY A 293 16.05 -4.70 8.73
CA GLY A 293 17.47 -5.01 8.91
C GLY A 293 17.87 -6.44 8.55
N GLY A 294 16.92 -7.37 8.52
CA GLY A 294 17.13 -8.79 8.21
C GLY A 294 17.24 -9.10 6.72
N LYS A 295 16.84 -8.17 5.84
CA LYS A 295 17.12 -8.26 4.40
C LYS A 295 18.59 -7.93 4.16
N ARG A 296 19.46 -8.95 4.32
CA ARG A 296 20.80 -8.89 3.73
C ARG A 296 20.63 -8.88 2.20
N TYR A 297 20.95 -7.72 1.62
CA TYR A 297 21.15 -7.54 0.18
C TYR A 297 22.34 -8.37 -0.30
#